data_AF-M5RPB6-F1
#
_entry.id   AF-M5RPB6-F1
#
_cell.length_a   1.000
_cell.length_b   1.000
_cell.length_c   1.000
_cell.angle_alpha   90.00
_cell.angle_beta   90.00
_cell.angle_gamma   90.00
#
_symmetry.space_group_name_H-M   'P 1'
#
loop_
_entity.id
_entity.type
_entity.pdbx_description
1 polymer ?
#
loop_
_entity_poly.entity_id
_entity_poly.type
_entity_poly.pdbx_seq_one_letter_code
_entity_poly.pdbx_strand_id
1 'polypeptide(L)'
;MGVAVDVYHVWWDPDLSREIKLIGEAGRLFGFHVCDWRVPTRDLLTDRALMGDGCIDVRGIRAEVEAAGFEGWIEVEIFSEEHWASDQGNYLDKIIERYETHS
;
A
#
# COMPACT_ATOMS: atom_id res chain seq x y z
N MET A 1 5.84 -21.13 1.92
CA MET A 1 5.72 -20.03 0.93
C MET A 1 4.45 -19.25 1.24
N GLY A 2 4.48 -17.93 1.12
CA GLY A 2 3.33 -17.05 1.30
C GLY A 2 3.45 -15.82 0.42
N VAL A 3 2.55 -14.85 0.60
CA VAL A 3 2.39 -13.67 -0.25
C VAL A 3 2.45 -12.42 0.61
N ALA A 4 3.16 -11.40 0.13
CA ALA A 4 3.01 -10.03 0.59
C ALA A 4 2.11 -9.29 -0.41
N VAL A 5 1.06 -8.65 0.09
CA VAL A 5 0.14 -7.84 -0.71
C VAL A 5 0.64 -6.41 -0.67
N ASP A 6 1.35 -5.98 -1.71
CA ASP A 6 1.73 -4.58 -1.90
C ASP A 6 0.72 -3.92 -2.84
N VAL A 7 0.02 -2.90 -2.34
CA VAL A 7 -1.02 -2.19 -3.10
C VAL A 7 -0.50 -1.62 -4.42
N TYR A 8 0.77 -1.21 -4.51
CA TYR A 8 1.37 -0.70 -5.75
C TYR A 8 1.31 -1.72 -6.89
N HIS A 9 1.44 -3.01 -6.53
CA HIS A 9 1.56 -4.10 -7.48
C HIS A 9 0.21 -4.69 -7.90
N VAL A 10 -0.81 -4.57 -7.05
CA VAL A 10 -2.05 -5.35 -7.22
C VAL A 10 -3.33 -4.53 -7.33
N TRP A 11 -3.31 -3.22 -7.03
CA TRP A 11 -4.53 -2.39 -6.97
C TRP A 11 -5.39 -2.39 -8.25
N TRP A 12 -4.77 -2.62 -9.40
CA TRP A 12 -5.42 -2.59 -10.72
C TRP A 12 -6.14 -3.90 -11.07
N ASP A 13 -5.90 -4.98 -10.31
CA ASP A 13 -6.43 -6.31 -10.61
C ASP A 13 -7.93 -6.40 -10.24
N PRO A 14 -8.83 -6.67 -11.21
CA PRO A 14 -10.25 -6.79 -10.94
C PRO A 14 -10.62 -7.99 -10.05
N ASP A 15 -9.75 -8.99 -9.92
CA ASP A 15 -9.94 -10.17 -9.08
C ASP A 15 -9.30 -10.04 -7.69
N LEU A 16 -8.69 -8.89 -7.35
CA LEU A 16 -7.92 -8.69 -6.13
C LEU A 16 -8.65 -9.16 -4.86
N SER A 17 -9.90 -8.73 -4.67
CA SER A 17 -10.73 -9.08 -3.50
C SER A 17 -10.92 -10.61 -3.38
N ARG A 18 -11.13 -11.29 -4.51
CA ARG A 18 -11.26 -12.75 -4.56
C ARG A 18 -9.94 -13.43 -4.18
N GLU A 19 -8.82 -12.93 -4.70
CA GLU A 19 -7.50 -13.49 -4.43
C GLU A 19 -7.05 -13.25 -2.97
N ILE A 20 -7.27 -12.06 -2.40
CA ILE A 20 -7.01 -11.76 -0.98
C ILE A 20 -7.72 -12.76 -0.08
N LYS A 21 -9.00 -13.04 -0.36
CA LYS A 21 -9.77 -14.02 0.39
C LYS A 21 -9.17 -15.42 0.30
N LEU A 22 -8.82 -15.88 -0.90
CA LEU A 22 -8.24 -17.22 -1.12
C LEU A 22 -6.90 -17.40 -0.40
N ILE A 23 -6.02 -16.40 -0.44
CA ILE A 23 -4.72 -16.48 0.25
C ILE A 23 -4.89 -16.38 1.78
N GLY A 24 -5.88 -15.64 2.26
CA GLY A 24 -6.25 -15.57 3.67
C GLY A 24 -6.76 -16.90 4.20
N GLU A 25 -7.71 -17.52 3.50
CA GLU A 25 -8.24 -18.86 3.82
C GLU A 25 -7.13 -19.93 3.82
N ALA A 26 -6.13 -19.78 2.95
CA ALA A 26 -4.96 -20.66 2.90
C ALA A 26 -3.92 -20.39 4.01
N GLY A 27 -4.09 -19.34 4.83
CA GLY A 27 -3.14 -18.92 5.86
C GLY A 27 -1.78 -18.50 5.29
N ARG A 28 -1.79 -17.81 4.13
CA ARG A 28 -0.57 -17.49 3.36
C ARG A 28 -0.32 -15.99 3.18
N LEU A 29 -1.11 -15.13 3.80
CA LEU A 29 -0.92 -13.69 3.77
C LEU A 29 0.10 -13.29 4.86
N PHE A 30 1.32 -12.93 4.45
CA PHE A 30 2.46 -12.74 5.35
C PHE A 30 2.96 -11.29 5.44
N GLY A 31 2.49 -10.41 4.56
CA GLY A 31 2.83 -8.99 4.59
C GLY A 31 1.78 -8.16 3.86
N PHE A 32 1.67 -6.89 4.25
CA PHE A 32 0.79 -5.93 3.61
C PHE A 32 1.50 -4.59 3.52
N HIS A 33 1.78 -4.12 2.30
CA HIS A 33 2.49 -2.87 2.06
C HIS A 33 1.56 -1.83 1.45
N VAL A 34 1.67 -0.60 1.94
CA VAL A 34 0.85 0.54 1.52
C VAL A 34 1.71 1.66 0.96
N CYS A 35 1.19 2.24 -0.11
CA CYS A 35 1.62 3.49 -0.74
C CYS A 35 0.45 3.97 -1.60
N ASP A 36 0.70 4.72 -2.67
CA ASP A 36 -0.33 5.08 -3.64
C ASP A 36 0.20 5.17 -5.08
N TRP A 37 -0.70 5.12 -6.04
CA TRP A 37 -0.44 5.24 -7.47
C TRP A 37 -0.71 6.67 -7.95
N ARG A 38 0.36 7.43 -8.22
CA ARG A 38 0.24 8.81 -8.74
C ARG A 38 -0.44 8.83 -10.11
N VAL A 39 -1.32 9.81 -10.34
CA VAL A 39 -1.92 10.08 -11.65
C VAL A 39 -1.55 11.49 -12.15
N PRO A 40 -0.80 11.64 -13.25
CA PRO A 40 -0.07 10.59 -13.97
C PRO A 40 1.17 10.13 -13.20
N THR A 41 1.53 8.86 -13.35
CA THR A 41 2.82 8.33 -12.88
C THR A 41 3.94 8.82 -13.78
N ARG A 42 5.01 9.33 -13.19
CA ARG A 42 6.16 9.93 -13.89
C ARG A 42 7.30 8.95 -14.08
N ASP A 43 7.46 8.01 -13.14
CA ASP A 43 8.44 6.91 -13.18
C ASP A 43 7.85 5.63 -12.59
N LEU A 44 8.13 4.47 -13.19
CA LEU A 44 7.55 3.19 -12.76
C LEU A 44 8.20 2.60 -11.50
N LEU A 45 9.39 3.07 -11.13
CA LEU A 45 10.13 2.59 -9.96
C LEU A 45 10.11 3.63 -8.84
N THR A 46 10.41 4.89 -9.14
CA THR A 46 10.69 5.93 -8.13
C THR A 46 9.65 7.06 -8.10
N ASP A 47 8.39 6.75 -8.40
CA ASP A 47 7.26 7.69 -8.28
C ASP A 47 6.03 7.11 -7.58
N ARG A 48 6.26 6.31 -6.53
CA ARG A 48 5.18 5.93 -5.62
C ARG A 48 4.73 7.17 -4.84
N ALA A 49 3.42 7.35 -4.68
CA ALA A 49 2.84 8.44 -3.89
C ALA A 49 2.59 8.01 -2.44
N LEU A 50 2.42 8.99 -1.55
CA LEU A 50 1.88 8.76 -0.22
C LEU A 50 0.41 8.36 -0.30
N MET A 51 -0.06 7.55 0.65
CA MET A 51 -1.46 7.15 0.76
C MET A 51 -2.39 8.37 0.72
N GLY A 52 -3.35 8.37 -0.21
CA GLY A 52 -4.31 9.46 -0.41
C GLY A 52 -3.88 10.53 -1.42
N ASP A 53 -2.64 10.51 -1.91
CA ASP A 53 -2.16 11.41 -2.96
C ASP A 53 -2.23 10.78 -4.37
N GLY A 54 -2.70 9.54 -4.48
CA GLY A 54 -2.91 8.83 -5.74
C GLY A 54 -4.37 8.40 -5.94
N CYS A 55 -4.56 7.26 -6.60
CA CYS A 55 -5.88 6.74 -6.95
C CYS A 55 -6.22 5.37 -6.36
N ILE A 56 -5.35 4.78 -5.53
CA ILE A 56 -5.61 3.47 -4.92
C ILE A 56 -6.64 3.63 -3.80
N ASP A 57 -7.64 2.73 -3.74
CA ASP A 57 -8.51 2.58 -2.57
C ASP A 57 -7.79 1.80 -1.45
N VAL A 58 -6.81 2.44 -0.82
CA VAL A 58 -5.95 1.79 0.18
C VAL A 58 -6.77 1.29 1.37
N ARG A 59 -7.72 2.09 1.86
CA ARG A 59 -8.59 1.71 3.00
C ARG A 59 -9.48 0.52 2.67
N GLY A 60 -10.02 0.48 1.44
CA GLY A 60 -10.80 -0.66 0.97
C GLY A 60 -9.97 -1.94 0.94
N ILE A 61 -8.79 -1.90 0.32
CA ILE A 61 -7.90 -3.07 0.24
C ILE A 61 -7.43 -3.50 1.63
N ARG A 62 -7.06 -2.55 2.51
CA ARG A 62 -6.70 -2.82 3.90
C ARG A 62 -7.81 -3.56 4.63
N ALA A 63 -9.05 -3.08 4.52
CA ALA A 63 -10.20 -3.72 5.16
C ALA A 63 -10.40 -5.17 4.66
N GLU A 64 -10.17 -5.43 3.38
CA GLU A 64 -10.23 -6.79 2.83
C GLU A 64 -9.10 -7.69 3.36
N VAL A 65 -7.88 -7.17 3.44
CA VAL A 65 -6.70 -7.89 3.98
C VAL A 65 -6.88 -8.22 5.46
N GLU A 66 -7.35 -7.26 6.26
CA GLU A 66 -7.67 -7.48 7.68
C GLU A 66 -8.81 -8.49 7.85
N ALA A 67 -9.88 -8.38 7.03
CA ALA A 67 -10.99 -9.34 7.04
C ALA A 67 -10.58 -10.76 6.61
N ALA A 68 -9.53 -10.88 5.79
CA ALA A 68 -8.93 -12.15 5.41
C ALA A 68 -8.03 -12.77 6.51
N GLY A 69 -7.90 -12.11 7.65
CA GLY A 69 -7.22 -12.63 8.84
C GLY A 69 -5.77 -12.17 9.01
N PHE A 70 -5.33 -11.10 8.31
CA PHE A 70 -4.02 -10.52 8.55
C PHE A 70 -4.00 -9.66 9.82
N GLU A 71 -3.10 -9.99 10.75
CA GLU A 71 -2.94 -9.29 12.04
C GLU A 71 -1.55 -8.63 12.17
N GLY A 72 -0.78 -8.58 11.08
CA GLY A 72 0.57 -8.04 11.06
C GLY A 72 0.63 -6.51 10.97
N TRP A 73 1.86 -5.98 10.93
CA TRP A 73 2.07 -4.56 10.69
C TRP A 73 1.75 -4.18 9.25
N ILE A 74 1.25 -2.97 9.08
CA ILE A 74 1.01 -2.34 7.78
C ILE A 74 2.26 -1.55 7.43
N GLU A 75 2.95 -1.97 6.39
CA GLU A 75 4.26 -1.43 6.04
C GLU A 75 4.12 -0.30 5.01
N VAL A 76 4.61 0.89 5.32
CA VAL A 76 4.65 1.98 4.32
C VAL A 76 5.89 1.81 3.43
N GLU A 77 5.69 1.49 2.14
CA GLU A 77 6.78 1.26 1.17
C GLU A 77 6.71 2.25 0.00
N ILE A 78 7.55 3.29 0.04
CA ILE A 78 7.53 4.38 -0.95
C ILE A 78 8.92 4.62 -1.54
N PHE A 79 9.03 4.40 -2.85
CA PHE A 79 10.17 4.85 -3.65
C PHE A 79 9.77 6.12 -4.39
N SER A 80 10.38 7.25 -4.03
CA SER A 80 10.01 8.57 -4.55
C SER A 80 11.20 9.51 -4.54
N GLU A 81 11.77 9.79 -5.72
CA GLU A 81 12.87 10.77 -5.84
C GLU A 81 12.45 12.16 -5.32
N GLU A 82 11.19 12.54 -5.50
CA GLU A 82 10.62 13.78 -4.98
C GLU A 82 10.67 13.83 -3.44
N HIS A 83 10.25 12.76 -2.77
CA HIS A 83 10.25 12.72 -1.30
C HIS A 83 11.65 12.51 -0.72
N TRP A 84 12.50 11.72 -1.37
CA TRP A 84 13.90 11.55 -0.97
C TRP A 84 14.70 12.85 -1.07
N ALA A 85 14.37 13.72 -2.03
CA ALA A 85 14.99 15.04 -2.16
C ALA A 85 14.45 16.08 -1.16
N SER A 86 13.39 15.75 -0.40
CA SER A 86 12.78 16.64 0.58
C SER A 86 13.40 16.50 1.98
N ASP A 87 13.03 17.37 2.91
CA ASP A 87 13.43 17.22 4.31
C ASP A 87 12.81 15.94 4.91
N GLN A 88 13.66 15.06 5.46
CA GLN A 88 13.24 13.74 5.89
C GLN A 88 12.41 13.76 7.19
N GLY A 89 12.56 14.78 8.03
CA GLY A 89 11.71 14.96 9.21
C GLY A 89 10.28 15.30 8.80
N ASN A 90 10.14 16.30 7.93
CA ASN A 90 8.84 16.66 7.36
C ASN A 90 8.22 15.52 6.54
N TYR A 91 9.04 14.71 5.87
CA TYR A 91 8.55 13.55 5.14
C TYR A 91 8.01 12.47 6.07
N LEU A 92 8.71 12.17 7.17
CA LEU A 92 8.22 11.23 8.19
C LEU A 92 6.90 11.71 8.82
N ASP A 93 6.79 12.99 9.14
CA ASP A 93 5.55 13.56 9.68
C ASP A 93 4.38 13.38 8.72
N LYS A 94 4.61 13.59 7.41
CA LYS A 94 3.61 13.31 6.37
C LYS A 94 3.26 11.83 6.27
N ILE A 95 4.24 10.93 6.37
CA ILE A 95 3.97 9.48 6.37
C ILE A 95 3.02 9.13 7.51
N ILE A 96 3.27 9.62 8.72
CA ILE A 96 2.43 9.38 9.89
C ILE A 96 1.02 9.93 9.67
N GLU A 97 0.92 11.20 9.24
CA GLU A 97 -0.38 11.83 8.96
C GLU A 97 -1.20 11.03 7.94
N ARG A 98 -0.57 10.62 6.83
CA ARG A 98 -1.23 9.87 5.76
C ARG A 98 -1.57 8.45 6.16
N TYR A 99 -0.73 7.80 6.97
CA TYR A 99 -1.06 6.51 7.57
C TYR A 99 -2.33 6.61 8.42
N GLU A 100 -2.42 7.61 9.30
CA GLU A 100 -3.58 7.76 10.21
C GLU A 100 -4.89 8.10 9.47
N THR A 101 -4.80 8.80 8.33
CA THR A 101 -5.97 9.36 7.65
C THR A 101 -6.39 8.62 6.38
N HIS A 102 -5.46 7.90 5.73
CA HIS A 102 -5.67 7.33 4.40
C HIS A 102 -5.21 5.87 4.23
N SER A 103 -4.64 5.21 5.27
CA SER A 103 -4.30 3.78 5.20
C SER A 103 -5.40 2.87 5.72
#